data_AF-A0A954JDU1-F1
#
_entry.id   AF-A0A954JDU1-F1
#
_cell.length_a   1.000
_cell.length_b   1.000
_cell.length_c   1.000
_cell.angle_alpha   90.00
_cell.angle_beta   90.00
_cell.angle_gamma   90.00
#
_symmetry.space_group_name_H-M   'P 1'
#
loop_
_entity.id
_entity.type
_entity.pdbx_description
1 polymer ?
#
loop_
_entity_poly.entity_id
_entity_poly.type
_entity_poly.pdbx_seq_one_letter_code
_entity_poly.pdbx_strand_id
1 'polypeptide(L)' 'QAIDRAHRMGQTKNVFAYRMIAQGTIEEKIAELQQSKRKLADAILSENSSLMKSLTADDLKLLFS' A
#
# COMPACT_ATOMS: atom_id res chain seq x y z
N GLN A 1 2.26 -2.02 -10.70
CA GLN A 1 2.20 -2.27 -12.16
C GLN A 1 3.40 -1.72 -12.93
N ALA A 2 3.71 -0.42 -12.90
CA ALA A 2 4.84 0.13 -13.68
C ALA A 2 6.22 -0.41 -13.22
N ILE A 3 6.42 -0.54 -11.90
CA ILE A 3 7.63 -1.13 -11.30
C ILE A 3 7.74 -2.62 -11.68
N ASP A 4 6.63 -3.35 -11.63
CA ASP A 4 6.59 -4.78 -11.98
C ASP A 4 6.95 -5.04 -13.44
N ARG A 5 6.68 -4.08 -14.34
CA ARG A 5 7.11 -4.14 -15.75
C ARG A 5 8.63 -4.07 -15.87
N ALA A 6 9.30 -3.31 -14.99
CA ALA A 6 10.77 -3.17 -15.01
C ALA A 6 11.49 -4.38 -14.38
N HIS A 7 10.87 -5.07 -13.43
CA HIS A 7 11.43 -6.26 -12.75
C HIS A 7 11.15 -7.61 -13.46
N ARG A 8 10.70 -7.57 -14.71
CA ARG A 8 10.21 -8.76 -15.43
C ARG A 8 11.31 -9.83 -15.64
N MET A 9 10.90 -11.10 -15.75
CA MET A 9 11.80 -12.23 -16.02
C MET A 9 12.73 -11.97 -17.21
N GLY A 10 14.02 -12.28 -17.04
CA GLY A 10 15.08 -11.99 -18.01
C GLY A 10 15.85 -10.70 -17.73
N GLN A 11 15.46 -9.92 -16.72
CA GLN A 11 16.22 -8.76 -16.27
C GLN A 11 17.54 -9.19 -15.60
N THR A 12 18.67 -8.79 -16.17
CA THR A 12 20.03 -9.13 -15.68
C THR A 12 20.68 -7.99 -14.87
N LYS A 13 20.04 -6.81 -14.82
CA LYS A 13 20.56 -5.62 -14.15
C LYS A 13 19.66 -5.23 -12.98
N ASN A 14 20.27 -4.65 -11.95
CA ASN A 14 19.55 -4.15 -10.78
C ASN A 14 18.60 -3.01 -11.19
N VAL A 15 17.35 -3.10 -10.75
CA VAL A 15 16.31 -2.09 -10.99
C VAL A 15 16.14 -1.27 -9.73
N PHE A 16 16.26 0.05 -9.87
CA PHE A 16 16.01 1.00 -8.80
C PHE A 16 14.72 1.76 -9.11
N ALA A 17 13.79 1.74 -8.16
CA ALA A 17 12.54 2.48 -8.24
C ALA A 17 12.56 3.59 -7.18
N TYR A 18 12.59 4.84 -7.64
CA TYR A 18 12.49 6.01 -6.78
C TYR A 18 11.08 6.60 -6.89
N ARG A 19 10.50 6.94 -5.74
CA ARG A 19 9.22 7.64 -5.67
C ARG A 19 9.49 9.00 -5.03
N MET A 20 9.35 10.05 -5.82
CA MET A 20 9.42 11.42 -5.32
C MET A 20 8.03 11.79 -4.78
N ILE A 21 7.99 12.39 -3.60
CA ILE A 21 6.76 12.85 -2.95
C ILE A 21 7.02 14.29 -2.51
N ALA A 22 6.21 15.24 -2.98
CA ALA A 22 6.32 16.62 -2.56
C ALA A 22 5.66 16.83 -1.18
N GLN A 23 6.41 17.35 -0.22
CA GLN A 23 5.93 17.64 1.13
C GLN A 23 4.85 18.73 1.13
N GLY A 24 3.83 18.57 1.99
CA GLY A 24 2.74 19.54 2.12
C GLY A 24 1.79 19.57 0.92
N THR A 25 1.92 18.63 -0.02
CA THR A 25 1.02 18.52 -1.18
C THR A 25 0.04 17.37 -0.99
N ILE A 26 -0.89 17.27 -1.95
CA ILE A 26 -1.85 16.17 -2.02
C ILE A 26 -1.14 14.81 -2.19
N GLU A 27 0.05 14.78 -2.80
CA GLU A 27 0.81 13.55 -3.03
C GLU A 27 1.20 12.86 -1.71
N GLU A 28 1.54 13.63 -0.68
CA GLU A 28 1.86 13.13 0.66
C GLU A 28 0.65 12.45 1.32
N LYS A 29 -0.51 13.13 1.29
CA LYS A 29 -1.77 12.55 1.81
C LYS A 29 -2.17 11.28 1.07
N ILE A 30 -2.03 11.25 -0.25
CA ILE A 30 -2.33 10.05 -1.05
C ILE A 30 -1.38 8.91 -0.67
N ALA A 31 -0.09 9.19 -0.48
CA ALA A 31 0.89 8.18 -0.09
C ALA A 31 0.56 7.58 1.29
N GLU A 32 0.17 8.42 2.26
CA GLU A 32 -0.25 8.00 3.59
C GLU A 32 -1.53 7.14 3.53
N LEU A 33 -2.56 7.59 2.79
CA LEU A 33 -3.79 6.84 2.59
C LEU A 33 -3.54 5.46 1.98
N GLN A 34 -2.70 5.38 0.93
CA GLN A 34 -2.34 4.09 0.34
C GLN A 34 -1.58 3.19 1.32
N GLN A 35 -0.78 3.75 2.22
CA GLN A 35 -0.08 2.97 3.24
C GLN A 35 -1.06 2.42 4.28
N SER A 36 -2.01 3.22 4.75
CA SER A 36 -3.07 2.78 5.67
C SER A 36 -3.94 1.69 5.05
N LYS A 37 -4.32 1.84 3.78
CA LYS A 37 -5.09 0.83 3.04
C LYS A 37 -4.33 -0.50 2.91
N ARG A 38 -3.02 -0.45 2.64
CA ARG A 38 -2.17 -1.65 2.59
C ARG A 38 -2.04 -2.33 3.95
N LYS A 39 -1.78 -1.57 5.02
CA LYS A 39 -1.71 -2.11 6.39
C LYS A 39 -2.99 -2.82 6.80
N LEU A 40 -4.14 -2.23 6.45
CA LEU A 40 -5.43 -2.83 6.71
C LEU A 40 -5.62 -4.14 5.93
N ALA A 41 -5.27 -4.16 4.65
CA ALA A 41 -5.33 -5.37 3.83
C ALA A 41 -4.45 -6.49 4.41
N ASP A 42 -3.21 -6.17 4.79
CA ASP A 42 -2.26 -7.11 5.38
C ASP A 42 -2.75 -7.63 6.75
N ALA A 43 -3.39 -6.78 7.55
CA ALA A 43 -3.96 -7.16 8.84
C ALA A 43 -5.11 -8.18 8.69
N ILE A 44 -5.94 -8.04 7.65
CA ILE A 44 -7.02 -8.98 7.33
C ILE A 44 -6.42 -10.32 6.83
N LEU A 45 -5.46 -10.26 5.90
CA LEU A 45 -4.81 -11.44 5.31
C LEU A 45 -3.98 -12.24 6.33
N SER A 46 -3.45 -11.59 7.37
CA SER A 46 -2.59 -12.21 8.37
C SER A 46 -3.34 -12.89 9.53
N GLU A 47 -4.68 -12.98 9.49
CA GLU A 47 -5.54 -13.60 10.52
C GLU A 47 -5.17 -13.19 11.96
N ASN A 48 -4.65 -11.98 12.15
CA ASN A 48 -4.29 -11.47 13.46
C ASN A 48 -5.59 -11.10 14.22
N SER A 49 -6.10 -12.07 14.98
CA SER A 49 -7.36 -11.99 15.75
C SER A 49 -7.49 -10.72 16.62
N SER A 50 -6.37 -10.13 17.05
CA SER A 50 -6.36 -8.89 17.85
C SER A 50 -6.64 -7.63 17.03
N LEU A 51 -6.19 -7.55 15.76
CA LEU A 51 -6.44 -6.41 14.87
C LEU A 51 -7.85 -6.47 14.26
N MET A 52 -8.36 -7.68 14.01
CA MET A 52 -9.74 -7.89 13.54
C MET A 52 -10.79 -7.36 14.54
N LYS A 53 -10.47 -7.31 15.84
CA LYS A 53 -11.35 -6.71 16.86
C LYS A 53 -11.37 -5.17 16.86
N SER A 54 -10.32 -4.53 16.33
CA SER A 54 -10.26 -3.06 16.21
C SER A 54 -10.69 -2.55 14.83
N LEU A 55 -10.94 -3.45 13.87
CA LEU A 55 -11.44 -3.05 12.55
C LEU A 55 -12.85 -2.50 12.65
N THR A 56 -13.05 -1.26 12.19
CA THR A 56 -14.37 -0.65 12.11
C THR A 56 -14.98 -0.86 10.72
N ALA A 57 -16.30 -0.69 10.61
CA ALA A 57 -17.00 -0.75 9.33
C ALA A 57 -16.49 0.30 8.33
N ASP A 58 -16.01 1.45 8.82
CA ASP A 58 -15.41 2.50 8.00
C ASP A 58 -14.06 2.09 7.41
N ASP A 59 -13.24 1.32 8.15
CA ASP A 59 -11.98 0.79 7.64
C ASP A 59 -12.22 -0.17 6.46
N LEU A 60 -13.21 -1.07 6.60
CA LEU A 60 -13.61 -1.96 5.50
C LEU A 60 -14.11 -1.18 4.28
N LYS A 61 -14.87 -0.11 4.50
CA LYS A 61 -15.34 0.76 3.41
C LYS A 61 -14.19 1.47 2.70
N LEU A 62 -13.16 1.89 3.43
CA LEU A 62 -11.93 2.48 2.87
C LEU A 62 -11.17 1.49 1.97
N LEU A 63 -11.28 0.19 2.25
CA LEU A 63 -10.66 -0.87 1.45
C LEU A 63 -11.36 -1.05 0.09
N PHE A 64 -12.68 -1.02 0.07
CA PHE A 64 -13.50 -1.31 -1.12
C PHE A 64 -13.92 -0.08 -1.94
N SER A 65 -13.74 1.13 -1.41
CA SER A 65 -13.89 2.40 -2.15
C SER A 65 -12.58 2.86 -2.79
#